data_AF-A0A7S4HEG4-F1
#
_entry.id   AF-A0A7S4HEG4-F1
#
_cell.length_a   1.000
_cell.length_b   1.000
_cell.length_c   1.000
_cell.angle_alpha   90.00
_cell.angle_beta   90.00
_cell.angle_gamma   90.00
#
_symmetry.space_group_name_H-M   'P 1'
#
loop_
_entity.id
_entity.type
_entity.pdbx_description
1 polymer ?
#
loop_
_entity_poly.entity_id
_entity_poly.type
_entity_poly.pdbx_seq_one_letter_code
_entity_poly.pdbx_strand_id
1 'polypeptide(L)'
;MLGNHPNGRNIVADLFFQERYLNTIQNNCPHLLRYLAVAVITNPRRRSSLKDLVRVISIERSNYSDPITAFIEELYVASNFDEAQGRLKQCKDAIDTDFFLSNAEADFMSHARLYIFESYCRIHERIDLGMLAKKLSMEQIAAEKWIVKMVSDAQLNAKIDAQSGHVILGLEPPDVYQQVIEKTKGLSFRSYVLAQNIEKRAVQPSTNRTDGA
;
A
#
# COMPACT_ATOMS: atom_id res chain seq x y z
N MET A 1 7.06 -24.61 -7.15
CA MET A 1 5.60 -24.42 -6.94
C MET A 1 5.29 -23.63 -5.66
N LEU A 2 6.05 -22.57 -5.33
CA LEU A 2 5.68 -21.53 -4.35
C LEU A 2 6.68 -20.35 -4.42
N GLY A 3 7.98 -20.62 -4.59
CA GLY A 3 9.04 -19.58 -4.69
C GLY A 3 9.52 -19.19 -6.10
N ASN A 4 9.39 -20.07 -7.10
CA ASN A 4 10.08 -19.92 -8.41
C ASN A 4 9.28 -19.24 -9.52
N HIS A 5 7.97 -19.09 -9.38
CA HIS A 5 7.16 -18.43 -10.41
C HIS A 5 6.57 -17.13 -9.86
N PRO A 6 6.85 -15.97 -10.48
CA PRO A 6 6.40 -14.66 -9.99
C PRO A 6 4.86 -14.57 -9.89
N ASN A 7 4.14 -15.28 -10.76
CA ASN A 7 2.67 -15.34 -10.68
C ASN A 7 2.16 -16.30 -9.59
N GLY A 8 2.96 -17.28 -9.17
CA GLY A 8 2.58 -18.21 -8.10
C GLY A 8 2.42 -17.52 -6.75
N ARG A 9 3.27 -16.52 -6.47
CA ARG A 9 3.18 -15.69 -5.25
C ARG A 9 1.86 -14.93 -5.19
N ASN A 10 1.35 -14.47 -6.33
CA ASN A 10 0.07 -13.76 -6.42
C ASN A 10 -1.12 -14.67 -6.13
N ILE A 11 -1.10 -15.89 -6.68
CA ILE A 11 -2.13 -16.90 -6.47
C ILE A 11 -2.17 -17.34 -5.00
N VAL A 12 -1.00 -17.51 -4.38
CA VAL A 12 -0.88 -17.87 -2.96
C VAL A 12 -1.41 -16.74 -2.07
N ALA A 13 -1.08 -15.48 -2.39
CA ALA A 13 -1.66 -14.35 -1.69
C ALA A 13 -3.19 -14.33 -1.82
N ASP A 14 -3.76 -14.56 -3.02
CA ASP A 14 -5.22 -14.64 -3.21
C ASP A 14 -5.86 -15.76 -2.40
N LEU A 15 -5.23 -16.93 -2.39
CA LEU A 15 -5.74 -18.09 -1.68
C LEU A 15 -5.73 -17.88 -0.17
N PHE A 16 -4.64 -17.33 0.39
CA PHE A 16 -4.51 -17.07 1.82
C PHE A 16 -5.38 -15.93 2.34
N PHE A 17 -5.76 -14.98 1.49
CA PHE A 17 -6.73 -13.93 1.86
C PHE A 17 -8.19 -14.41 1.87
N GLN A 18 -8.50 -15.61 1.40
CA GLN A 18 -9.85 -16.16 1.54
C GLN A 18 -10.14 -16.46 3.02
N GLU A 19 -11.32 -16.07 3.51
CA GLU A 19 -11.72 -16.19 4.92
C GLU A 19 -11.49 -17.59 5.50
N ARG A 20 -11.76 -18.65 4.72
CA ARG A 20 -11.56 -20.03 5.17
C ARG A 20 -10.10 -20.33 5.50
N TYR A 21 -9.17 -19.91 4.64
CA TYR A 21 -7.74 -20.15 4.83
C TYR A 21 -7.15 -19.19 5.86
N LEU A 22 -7.60 -17.93 5.86
CA LEU A 22 -7.20 -16.95 6.85
C LEU A 22 -7.56 -17.43 8.25
N ASN A 23 -8.80 -17.87 8.49
CA ASN A 23 -9.23 -18.41 9.79
C ASN A 23 -8.42 -19.64 10.23
N THR A 24 -7.98 -20.49 9.29
CA THR A 24 -7.11 -21.63 9.65
C THR A 24 -5.69 -21.19 10.00
N ILE A 25 -5.17 -20.16 9.34
CA ILE A 25 -3.86 -19.57 9.65
C ILE A 25 -3.91 -18.94 11.05
N GLN A 26 -4.98 -18.20 11.38
CA GLN A 26 -5.11 -17.53 12.69
C GLN A 26 -5.19 -18.50 13.86
N ASN A 27 -5.82 -19.67 13.66
CA ASN A 27 -6.09 -20.61 14.75
C ASN A 27 -5.05 -21.73 14.89
N ASN A 28 -4.51 -22.26 13.78
CA ASN A 28 -3.69 -23.48 13.83
C ASN A 28 -2.24 -23.28 13.38
N CYS A 29 -1.96 -22.37 12.45
CA CYS A 29 -0.65 -22.29 11.79
C CYS A 29 -0.18 -20.83 11.59
N PRO A 30 0.25 -20.13 12.65
CA PRO A 30 0.66 -18.73 12.54
C PRO A 30 1.97 -18.53 11.76
N HIS A 31 2.81 -19.55 11.63
CA HIS A 31 4.05 -19.49 10.84
C HIS A 31 3.82 -19.19 9.36
N LEU A 32 2.64 -19.47 8.82
CA LEU A 32 2.32 -19.14 7.42
C LEU A 32 2.20 -17.64 7.17
N LEU A 33 1.99 -16.83 8.21
CA LEU A 33 1.93 -15.38 8.11
C LEU A 33 3.22 -14.78 7.58
N ARG A 34 4.38 -15.40 7.85
CA ARG A 34 5.67 -14.98 7.27
C ARG A 34 5.61 -15.00 5.75
N TYR A 35 5.14 -16.10 5.17
CA TYR A 35 5.08 -16.27 3.72
C TYR A 35 4.03 -15.35 3.09
N LEU A 36 2.89 -15.15 3.78
CA LEU A 36 1.87 -14.19 3.35
C LEU A 36 2.42 -12.76 3.36
N ALA A 37 3.12 -12.36 4.41
CA ALA A 37 3.74 -11.06 4.55
C ALA A 37 4.74 -10.77 3.42
N VAL A 38 5.63 -11.72 3.13
CA VAL A 38 6.59 -11.59 2.03
C VAL A 38 5.87 -11.53 0.68
N ALA A 39 4.87 -12.39 0.44
CA ALA A 39 4.11 -12.39 -0.81
C ALA A 39 3.37 -11.07 -1.06
N VAL A 40 2.85 -10.43 0.00
CA VAL A 40 2.17 -9.13 -0.08
C VAL A 40 3.17 -7.99 -0.29
N ILE A 41 4.30 -7.98 0.41
CA ILE A 41 5.33 -6.94 0.25
C ILE A 41 5.93 -6.97 -1.15
N THR A 42 6.21 -8.16 -1.69
CA THR A 42 6.76 -8.31 -3.05
C THR A 42 5.78 -7.91 -4.16
N ASN A 43 4.47 -7.81 -3.88
CA ASN A 43 3.49 -7.42 -4.90
C ASN A 43 2.94 -5.99 -4.68
N PRO A 44 3.42 -4.99 -5.45
CA PRO A 44 3.00 -3.60 -5.30
C PRO A 44 1.54 -3.32 -5.73
N ARG A 45 0.88 -4.25 -6.44
CA ARG A 45 -0.52 -4.09 -6.89
C ARG A 45 -1.55 -4.28 -5.77
N ARG A 46 -1.14 -4.80 -4.60
CA ARG A 46 -2.04 -5.14 -3.48
C ARG A 46 -1.98 -4.16 -2.30
N ARG A 47 -1.88 -2.86 -2.58
CA ARG A 47 -1.90 -1.81 -1.54
C ARG A 47 -3.15 -1.84 -0.66
N SER A 48 -4.29 -2.32 -1.18
CA SER A 48 -5.52 -2.52 -0.40
C SER A 48 -5.37 -3.65 0.62
N SER A 49 -4.89 -4.82 0.18
CA SER A 49 -4.69 -6.00 1.03
C SER A 49 -3.62 -5.81 2.10
N LEU A 50 -2.69 -4.87 1.90
CA LEU A 50 -1.67 -4.55 2.89
C LEU A 50 -2.28 -3.96 4.17
N LYS A 51 -3.36 -3.17 4.09
CA LYS A 51 -4.07 -2.68 5.29
C LYS A 51 -4.75 -3.81 6.06
N ASP A 52 -5.33 -4.76 5.34
CA ASP A 52 -5.98 -5.93 5.95
C ASP A 52 -4.93 -6.85 6.59
N LEU A 53 -3.77 -7.03 5.94
CA LEU A 53 -2.63 -7.76 6.49
C LEU A 53 -2.13 -7.11 7.79
N VAL A 54 -1.95 -5.80 7.82
CA VAL A 54 -1.53 -5.08 9.04
C VAL A 54 -2.52 -5.32 10.18
N ARG A 55 -3.83 -5.33 9.89
CA ARG A 55 -4.86 -5.63 10.88
C ARG A 55 -4.72 -7.06 11.42
N VAL A 56 -4.56 -8.05 10.53
CA VAL A 56 -4.40 -9.46 10.88
C VAL A 56 -3.15 -9.67 11.76
N ILE A 57 -2.01 -9.11 11.35
CA ILE A 57 -0.75 -9.17 12.11
C ILE A 57 -0.90 -8.52 13.49
N SER A 58 -1.59 -7.38 13.58
CA SER A 58 -1.84 -6.71 14.87
C SER A 58 -2.67 -7.55 15.84
N ILE A 59 -3.56 -8.42 15.33
CA ILE A 59 -4.39 -9.31 16.15
C ILE A 59 -3.55 -10.52 16.61
N GLU A 60 -2.71 -11.05 15.72
CA GLU A 60 -1.94 -12.29 15.94
C GLU A 60 -0.60 -12.09 16.63
N ARG A 61 -0.19 -10.84 16.90
CA ARG A 61 1.05 -10.47 17.60
C ARG A 61 1.28 -11.26 18.89
N SER A 62 0.22 -11.56 19.62
CA SER A 62 0.30 -12.28 20.90
C SER A 62 0.65 -13.76 20.77
N ASN A 63 0.35 -14.36 19.61
CA ASN A 63 0.54 -15.80 19.36
C ASN A 63 1.82 -16.09 18.56
N TYR A 64 2.28 -15.15 17.74
CA TYR A 64 3.45 -15.34 16.90
C TYR A 64 4.18 -14.03 16.61
N SER A 65 5.50 -14.05 16.77
CA SER A 65 6.37 -12.93 16.46
C SER A 65 7.56 -13.42 15.65
N ASP A 66 7.65 -12.90 14.43
CA ASP A 66 8.75 -13.16 13.48
C ASP A 66 9.35 -11.83 13.04
N PRO A 67 10.65 -11.72 12.71
CA PRO A 67 11.27 -10.46 12.31
C PRO A 67 10.55 -9.74 11.17
N ILE A 68 9.98 -10.50 10.23
CA ILE A 68 9.22 -9.96 9.08
C ILE A 68 7.87 -9.38 9.50
N THR A 69 7.11 -10.10 10.34
CA THR A 69 5.83 -9.60 10.88
C THR A 69 6.06 -8.39 11.79
N ALA A 70 7.15 -8.42 12.55
CA ALA A 70 7.57 -7.39 13.47
C ALA A 70 8.02 -6.12 12.69
N PHE A 71 8.67 -6.27 11.54
CA PHE A 71 9.00 -5.15 10.65
C PHE A 71 7.75 -4.42 10.14
N ILE A 72 6.72 -5.15 9.71
CA ILE A 72 5.46 -4.56 9.24
C ILE A 72 4.77 -3.78 10.37
N GLU A 73 4.80 -4.34 11.58
CA GLU A 73 4.24 -3.70 12.76
C GLU A 73 4.96 -2.38 13.10
N GLU A 74 6.29 -2.39 13.14
CA GLU A 74 7.08 -1.18 13.40
C GLU A 74 6.85 -0.11 12.34
N LEU A 75 6.69 -0.51 11.08
CA LEU A 75 6.51 0.43 9.98
C LEU A 75 5.12 1.09 9.99
N TYR A 76 4.06 0.30 10.22
CA TYR A 76 2.67 0.78 10.09
C TYR A 76 1.98 1.15 11.40
N VAL A 77 2.40 0.60 12.54
CA VAL A 77 1.79 0.84 13.85
C VAL A 77 2.63 1.80 14.68
N ALA A 78 3.92 1.51 14.85
CA ALA A 78 4.81 2.32 15.68
C ALA A 78 5.47 3.49 14.93
N SER A 79 5.56 3.39 13.59
CA SER A 79 6.33 4.29 12.73
C SER A 79 7.78 4.52 13.20
N ASN A 80 8.38 3.50 13.84
CA ASN A 80 9.76 3.57 14.30
C ASN A 80 10.72 3.11 13.20
N PHE A 81 11.24 4.08 12.44
CA PHE A 81 12.09 3.81 11.28
C PHE A 81 13.48 3.27 11.64
N ASP A 82 13.99 3.58 12.84
CA ASP A 82 15.33 3.14 13.25
C ASP A 82 15.32 1.66 13.65
N GLU A 83 14.30 1.24 14.41
CA GLU A 83 14.09 -0.18 14.71
C GLU A 83 13.70 -0.97 13.46
N ALA A 84 12.87 -0.40 12.58
CA ALA A 84 12.49 -1.04 11.32
C ALA A 84 13.71 -1.34 10.43
N GLN A 85 14.71 -0.46 10.41
CA GLN A 85 15.97 -0.71 9.69
C GLN A 85 16.79 -1.83 10.34
N GLY A 86 16.80 -1.89 11.68
CA GLY A 86 17.40 -2.99 12.43
C GLY A 86 16.73 -4.33 12.11
N ARG A 87 15.39 -4.37 12.13
CA ARG A 87 14.60 -5.55 11.76
C ARG A 87 14.77 -5.91 10.29
N LEU A 88 14.94 -4.95 9.37
CA LEU A 88 15.19 -5.24 7.95
C LEU A 88 16.46 -6.07 7.73
N LYS A 89 17.52 -5.84 8.51
CA LYS A 89 18.73 -6.68 8.45
C LYS A 89 18.44 -8.11 8.94
N GLN A 90 17.70 -8.25 10.04
CA GLN A 90 17.29 -9.55 10.57
C GLN A 90 16.34 -10.28 9.60
N CYS A 91 15.47 -9.55 8.89
CA CYS A 91 14.61 -10.09 7.84
C CYS A 91 15.44 -10.67 6.69
N LYS A 92 16.55 -10.01 6.33
CA LYS A 92 17.46 -10.50 5.29
C LYS A 92 18.01 -11.88 5.67
N ASP A 93 18.55 -12.01 6.88
CA ASP A 93 19.11 -13.27 7.38
C ASP A 93 18.03 -14.36 7.51
N ALA A 94 16.83 -13.99 7.97
CA ALA A 94 15.70 -14.91 8.07
C ALA A 94 15.18 -15.40 6.71
N ILE A 95 15.23 -14.55 5.68
CA ILE A 95 14.85 -14.89 4.31
C ILE A 95 15.90 -15.81 3.67
N ASP A 96 17.18 -15.54 3.90
CA ASP A 96 18.29 -16.33 3.36
C ASP A 96 18.34 -17.74 3.98
N THR A 97 17.95 -17.85 5.26
CA THR A 97 17.84 -19.13 5.97
C THR A 97 16.65 -19.98 5.46
N ASP A 98 15.65 -19.39 4.81
CA ASP A 98 14.43 -20.08 4.37
C ASP A 98 14.50 -20.52 2.89
N PHE A 99 14.45 -21.84 2.69
CA PHE A 99 14.51 -22.48 1.37
C PHE A 99 13.47 -21.94 0.38
N PHE A 100 12.26 -21.58 0.83
CA PHE A 100 11.18 -21.12 -0.05
C PHE A 100 11.27 -19.65 -0.45
N LEU A 101 12.04 -18.84 0.29
CA LEU A 101 12.11 -17.39 0.13
C LEU A 101 13.43 -16.89 -0.46
N SER A 102 14.42 -17.78 -0.68
CA SER A 102 15.71 -17.46 -1.31
C SER A 102 15.61 -16.64 -2.61
N ASN A 103 14.63 -16.92 -3.47
CA ASN A 103 14.40 -16.18 -4.72
C ASN A 103 13.58 -14.88 -4.54
N ALA A 104 13.23 -14.49 -3.31
CA ALA A 104 12.43 -13.30 -3.01
C ALA A 104 13.24 -12.21 -2.29
N GLU A 105 14.49 -12.48 -1.91
CA GLU A 105 15.30 -11.57 -1.10
C GLU A 105 15.50 -10.20 -1.78
N ALA A 106 15.95 -10.18 -3.02
CA ALA A 106 16.24 -8.94 -3.74
C ALA A 106 14.97 -8.09 -3.98
N ASP A 107 13.86 -8.75 -4.34
CA ASP A 107 12.57 -8.08 -4.55
C ASP A 107 12.02 -7.56 -3.23
N PHE A 108 12.06 -8.37 -2.17
CA PHE A 108 11.60 -7.99 -0.84
C PHE A 108 12.38 -6.80 -0.30
N MET A 109 13.72 -6.80 -0.42
CA MET A 109 14.56 -5.69 0.04
C MET A 109 14.26 -4.40 -0.73
N SER A 110 14.06 -4.49 -2.05
CA SER A 110 13.73 -3.34 -2.89
C SER A 110 12.35 -2.78 -2.54
N HIS A 111 11.35 -3.64 -2.36
CA HIS A 111 9.99 -3.23 -1.98
C HIS A 111 9.90 -2.74 -0.53
N ALA A 112 10.61 -3.36 0.41
CA ALA A 112 10.67 -2.91 1.80
C ALA A 112 11.26 -1.50 1.91
N ARG A 113 12.34 -1.21 1.17
CA ARG A 113 12.91 0.15 1.06
C ARG A 113 11.90 1.14 0.49
N LEU A 114 11.14 0.73 -0.53
CA LEU A 114 10.08 1.55 -1.13
C LEU A 114 8.99 1.87 -0.10
N TYR A 115 8.51 0.89 0.67
CA TYR A 115 7.50 1.12 1.72
C TYR A 115 8.00 1.99 2.87
N ILE A 116 9.26 1.83 3.30
CA ILE A 116 9.89 2.72 4.28
C ILE A 116 9.88 4.15 3.74
N PHE A 117 10.33 4.34 2.50
CA PHE A 117 10.37 5.65 1.86
C PHE A 117 8.97 6.26 1.71
N GLU A 118 7.99 5.50 1.24
CA GLU A 118 6.61 5.96 1.09
C GLU A 118 6.00 6.39 2.44
N SER A 119 6.17 5.57 3.48
CA SER A 119 5.70 5.90 4.83
C SER A 119 6.37 7.17 5.34
N TYR A 120 7.69 7.30 5.12
CA TYR A 120 8.46 8.48 5.52
C TYR A 120 8.01 9.75 4.79
N CYS A 121 7.81 9.66 3.47
CA CYS A 121 7.30 10.73 2.62
C CYS A 121 5.87 11.16 2.98
N ARG A 122 5.06 10.25 3.52
CA ARG A 122 3.70 10.57 3.94
C ARG A 122 3.64 11.36 5.25
N ILE A 123 4.65 11.21 6.10
CA ILE A 123 4.71 11.86 7.43
C ILE A 123 5.52 13.16 7.36
N HIS A 124 6.61 13.19 6.59
CA HIS A 124 7.54 14.31 6.54
C HIS A 124 7.43 15.11 5.24
N GLU A 125 7.16 16.41 5.37
CA GLU A 125 7.10 17.36 4.25
C GLU A 125 8.50 17.75 3.74
N ARG A 126 9.50 17.77 4.65
CA ARG A 126 10.90 18.05 4.33
C ARG A 126 11.77 16.89 4.76
N ILE A 127 12.52 16.34 3.82
CA ILE A 127 13.37 15.17 4.06
C ILE A 127 14.81 15.52 3.72
N ASP A 128 15.71 15.32 4.69
CA ASP A 128 17.14 15.36 4.45
C ASP A 128 17.60 14.05 3.78
N LEU A 129 18.14 14.21 2.58
CA LEU A 129 18.70 13.16 1.76
C LEU A 129 19.88 12.44 2.45
N GLY A 130 20.66 13.15 3.26
CA GLY A 130 21.76 12.57 4.02
C GLY A 130 21.28 11.59 5.10
N MET A 131 20.18 11.90 5.77
CA MET A 131 19.55 10.98 6.73
C MET A 131 18.92 9.79 6.01
N LEU A 132 18.29 10.01 4.86
CA LEU A 132 17.65 8.94 4.10
C LEU A 132 18.67 7.95 3.54
N ALA A 133 19.80 8.42 3.01
CA ALA A 133 20.89 7.57 2.53
C ALA A 133 21.46 6.68 3.65
N LYS A 134 21.64 7.25 4.86
CA LYS A 134 22.05 6.48 6.05
C LYS A 134 21.02 5.42 6.44
N LYS A 135 19.72 5.76 6.39
CA LYS A 135 18.64 4.82 6.71
C LYS A 135 18.47 3.71 5.66
N LEU A 136 18.72 3.98 4.38
CA LEU A 136 18.69 2.96 3.33
C LEU A 136 19.98 2.14 3.22
N SER A 137 21.04 2.52 3.96
CA SER A 137 22.38 1.92 3.83
C SER A 137 22.89 1.96 2.39
N MET A 138 22.65 3.09 1.72
CA MET A 138 23.07 3.35 0.33
C MET A 138 23.96 4.59 0.30
N GLU A 139 24.86 4.67 -0.66
CA GLU A 139 25.64 5.88 -0.92
C GLU A 139 24.71 7.03 -1.32
N GLN A 140 25.00 8.26 -0.90
CA GLN A 140 24.14 9.43 -1.13
C GLN A 140 23.76 9.61 -2.60
N ILE A 141 24.72 9.43 -3.52
CA ILE A 141 24.51 9.57 -4.97
C ILE A 141 23.60 8.45 -5.50
N ALA A 142 23.72 7.24 -4.98
CA ALA A 142 22.85 6.12 -5.36
C ALA A 142 21.44 6.29 -4.79
N ALA A 143 21.33 6.82 -3.56
CA ALA A 143 20.07 7.14 -2.92
C ALA A 143 19.32 8.26 -3.68
N GLU A 144 20.01 9.31 -4.12
CA GLU A 144 19.43 10.37 -4.96
C GLU A 144 18.79 9.82 -6.23
N LYS A 145 19.56 9.05 -7.02
CA LYS A 145 19.06 8.45 -8.26
C LYS A 145 17.87 7.52 -8.00
N TRP A 146 17.93 6.78 -6.90
CA TRP A 146 16.83 5.90 -6.49
C TRP A 146 15.58 6.68 -6.11
N ILE A 147 15.71 7.75 -5.32
CA ILE A 147 14.59 8.63 -4.94
C ILE A 147 13.97 9.30 -6.17
N VAL A 148 14.78 9.84 -7.08
CA VAL A 148 14.28 10.46 -8.32
C VAL A 148 13.48 9.46 -9.15
N LYS A 149 14.00 8.23 -9.31
CA LYS A 149 13.29 7.15 -10.00
C LYS A 149 11.97 6.81 -9.30
N MET A 150 11.97 6.73 -7.97
CA MET A 150 10.77 6.43 -7.18
C MET A 150 9.73 7.54 -7.18
N VAL A 151 10.11 8.82 -7.10
CA VAL A 151 9.19 9.95 -7.19
C VAL A 151 8.51 9.98 -8.57
N SER A 152 9.28 9.69 -9.62
CA SER A 152 8.75 9.60 -10.99
C SER A 152 7.79 8.41 -11.16
N ASP A 153 8.18 7.22 -10.66
CA ASP A 153 7.36 6.01 -10.73
C ASP A 153 6.09 6.09 -9.86
N ALA A 154 6.17 6.75 -8.69
CA ALA A 154 5.07 6.86 -7.72
C ALA A 154 4.15 8.06 -7.95
N GLN A 155 4.42 8.92 -8.96
CA GLN A 155 3.64 10.13 -9.24
C GLN A 155 3.44 11.03 -8.01
N LEU A 156 4.44 11.06 -7.12
CA LEU A 156 4.42 11.93 -5.96
C LEU A 156 4.81 13.34 -6.42
N ASN A 157 3.97 14.33 -6.13
CA ASN A 157 4.29 15.75 -6.36
C ASN A 157 5.39 16.17 -5.37
N ALA A 158 6.64 15.81 -5.66
CA ALA A 158 7.80 16.18 -4.85
C ALA A 158 8.73 17.09 -5.65
N LYS A 159 9.18 18.16 -5.01
CA LYS A 159 10.21 19.06 -5.51
C LYS A 159 11.52 18.72 -4.81
N ILE A 160 12.51 18.30 -5.59
CA ILE A 160 13.83 17.95 -5.07
C ILE A 160 14.73 19.18 -5.21
N ASP A 161 15.15 19.76 -4.08
CA ASP A 161 16.13 20.84 -4.06
C ASP A 161 17.54 20.25 -3.86
N ALA A 162 18.20 19.95 -4.99
CA ALA A 162 19.55 19.39 -5.00
C ALA A 162 20.60 20.29 -4.32
N GLN A 163 20.36 21.61 -4.24
CA GLN A 163 21.29 22.55 -3.60
C GLN A 163 21.24 22.50 -2.07
N SER A 164 20.09 22.16 -1.48
CA SER A 164 19.92 22.07 -0.02
C SER A 164 19.98 20.64 0.49
N GLY A 165 20.04 19.64 -0.40
CA GLY A 165 19.97 18.23 -0.02
C GLY A 165 18.60 17.85 0.56
N HIS A 166 17.56 18.63 0.27
CA HIS A 166 16.22 18.41 0.79
C HIS A 166 15.22 18.02 -0.30
N VAL A 167 14.40 17.02 0.00
CA VAL A 167 13.22 16.68 -0.79
C VAL A 167 12.02 17.33 -0.09
N ILE A 168 11.36 18.26 -0.78
CA ILE A 168 10.12 18.89 -0.32
C ILE A 168 8.96 18.22 -1.04
N LEU A 169 8.15 17.47 -0.32
CA LEU A 169 6.93 16.90 -0.89
C LEU A 169 5.84 17.96 -0.88
N GLY A 170 5.47 18.43 -2.07
CA GLY A 170 4.35 19.33 -2.29
C GLY A 170 3.04 18.57 -2.15
N LEU A 171 2.69 18.24 -0.90
CA LEU A 171 1.30 17.96 -0.54
C LEU A 171 0.58 19.31 -0.50
N GLU A 172 0.40 19.96 -1.66
CA GLU A 172 -0.56 21.06 -1.72
C GLU A 172 -1.93 20.47 -1.39
N PRO A 173 -2.56 20.85 -0.27
CA PRO A 173 -3.93 20.43 0.00
C PRO A 173 -4.78 20.92 -1.18
N PRO A 174 -5.67 20.08 -1.75
CA PRO A 174 -6.51 20.52 -2.85
C PRO A 174 -7.31 21.73 -2.39
N ASP A 175 -7.20 22.81 -3.17
CA ASP A 175 -7.85 24.08 -2.88
C ASP A 175 -9.33 23.86 -2.54
N VAL A 176 -9.83 24.58 -1.53
CA VAL A 176 -11.19 24.41 -1.02
C VAL A 176 -12.21 24.58 -2.14
N TYR A 177 -11.95 25.52 -3.07
CA TYR A 177 -12.77 25.72 -4.26
C TYR A 177 -12.78 24.50 -5.18
N GLN A 178 -11.63 23.85 -5.38
CA GLN A 178 -11.53 22.66 -6.21
C GLN A 178 -12.30 21.48 -5.61
N GLN A 179 -12.24 21.30 -4.28
CA GLN A 179 -13.05 20.29 -3.60
C GLN A 179 -14.56 20.53 -3.74
N VAL A 180 -14.98 21.80 -3.62
CA VAL A 180 -16.40 22.18 -3.82
C VAL A 180 -16.82 21.93 -5.26
N ILE A 181 -15.99 22.27 -6.24
CA ILE A 181 -16.26 22.01 -7.66
C ILE A 181 -16.37 20.51 -7.94
N GLU A 182 -15.46 19.68 -7.43
CA GLU A 182 -15.50 18.22 -7.63
C GLU A 182 -16.77 17.60 -7.02
N LYS A 183 -17.10 17.97 -5.78
CA LYS A 183 -18.33 17.50 -5.12
C LYS A 183 -19.59 17.98 -5.85
N THR A 184 -19.58 19.20 -6.37
CA THR A 184 -20.75 19.81 -7.04
C THR A 184 -20.92 19.28 -8.47
N LYS A 185 -19.85 18.91 -9.19
CA LYS A 185 -19.94 18.32 -10.54
C LYS A 185 -20.80 17.05 -10.57
N GLY A 186 -20.54 16.11 -9.66
CA GLY A 186 -21.32 14.88 -9.56
C GLY A 186 -22.77 15.13 -9.17
N LEU A 187 -23.02 16.10 -8.29
CA LEU A 187 -24.36 16.49 -7.87
C LEU A 187 -25.15 17.15 -9.02
N SER A 188 -24.53 18.09 -9.73
CA SER A 188 -25.13 18.81 -10.85
C SER A 188 -25.53 17.87 -11.98
N PHE A 189 -24.66 16.91 -12.33
CA PHE A 189 -24.98 15.89 -13.33
C PHE A 189 -26.16 15.00 -12.90
N ARG A 190 -26.18 14.54 -11.65
CA ARG A 190 -27.31 13.74 -11.13
C ARG A 190 -28.62 14.51 -11.11
N SER A 191 -28.59 15.79 -10.73
CA SER A 191 -29.77 16.67 -10.75
C SER A 191 -30.27 16.89 -12.18
N TYR A 192 -29.38 17.09 -13.15
CA TYR A 192 -29.75 17.22 -14.56
C TYR A 192 -30.43 15.95 -15.11
N VAL A 193 -29.83 14.78 -14.83
CA VAL A 193 -30.41 13.49 -15.24
C VAL A 193 -31.75 13.24 -14.56
N LEU A 194 -31.89 13.59 -13.28
CA LEU A 194 -33.15 13.47 -12.56
C LEU A 194 -34.23 14.40 -13.15
N ALA A 195 -33.89 15.65 -13.47
CA ALA A 195 -34.80 16.59 -14.12
C ALA A 195 -35.29 16.06 -15.47
N GLN A 196 -34.38 15.53 -16.31
CA GLN A 196 -34.76 14.89 -17.58
C GLN A 196 -35.66 13.67 -17.39
N ASN A 197 -35.40 12.85 -16.36
CA ASN A 197 -36.24 11.68 -16.07
C ASN A 197 -37.62 12.07 -15.56
N ILE A 198 -37.72 13.16 -14.78
CA ILE A 198 -39.00 13.72 -14.35
C ILE A 198 -39.77 14.29 -15.54
N GLU A 199 -39.12 15.02 -16.45
CA GLU A 199 -39.76 15.49 -17.69
C GLU A 199 -40.25 14.33 -18.56
N LYS A 200 -39.42 13.30 -18.78
CA LYS A 200 -39.84 12.09 -19.52
C LYS A 200 -41.02 11.39 -18.87
N ARG A 201 -41.06 11.35 -17.54
CA ARG A 201 -42.17 10.76 -16.77
C ARG A 201 -43.43 11.63 -16.79
N ALA A 202 -43.29 12.95 -16.84
CA ALA A 202 -44.41 13.88 -16.98
C ALA A 202 -44.98 13.88 -18.41
N VAL A 203 -44.14 13.61 -19.41
CA VAL A 203 -44.52 13.47 -20.83
C VAL A 203 -45.11 12.10 -21.15
N GLN A 204 -44.91 11.07 -20.32
CA GLN A 204 -45.67 9.81 -20.39
C GLN A 204 -46.98 9.97 -19.60
N PRO A 205 -48.13 10.23 -20.24
CA PRO A 205 -49.41 10.18 -19.55
C PRO A 205 -49.67 8.71 -19.20
N SER A 206 -50.39 8.50 -18.12
CA SER A 206 -50.95 7.23 -17.70
C SER A 206 -51.69 6.49 -18.84
N THR A 207 -51.03 5.62 -19.60
CA THR A 207 -51.70 4.71 -20.56
C THR A 207 -52.10 3.36 -19.94
N ASN A 208 -52.02 3.19 -18.62
CA ASN A 208 -52.48 1.96 -17.93
C ASN A 208 -53.71 2.17 -17.04
N ARG A 209 -54.56 3.15 -17.33
CA ARG A 209 -55.88 3.28 -16.71
C ARG A 209 -56.94 3.48 -17.79
N THR A 210 -57.35 2.36 -18.40
CA THR A 210 -58.74 1.94 -18.73
C THR A 210 -58.70 1.01 -19.94
N ASP A 211 -59.09 -0.25 -19.72
CA ASP A 211 -59.80 -1.18 -20.62
C ASP A 211 -59.68 -2.58 -19.95
N GLY A 212 -60.70 -3.29 -19.51
CA GLY A 212 -62.16 -3.14 -19.51
C GLY A 212 -62.75 -4.41 -18.86
N ALA A 213 -63.98 -4.28 -18.35
CA ALA A 213 -64.94 -5.33 -17.95
C ALA A 213 -64.51 -6.40 -16.91
#